data_AF-A0A3D1CPA5-F1
#
_entry.id   AF-A0A3D1CPA5-F1
#
_cell.length_a   1.000
_cell.length_b   1.000
_cell.length_c   1.000
_cell.angle_alpha   90.00
_cell.angle_beta   90.00
_cell.angle_gamma   90.00
#
_symmetry.space_group_name_H-M   'P 1'
#
loop_
_entity.id
_entity.type
_entity.pdbx_description
1 polymer ?
#
loop_
_entity_poly.entity_id
_entity_poly.type
_entity_poly.pdbx_seq_one_letter_code
_entity_poly.pdbx_strand_id
1 'polypeptide(L)'
;FSLVLFYMPEFGGWFLEKDTFIPADPLKTPEHIVPLWYFTPFYAILRAVPDKLFGVIAMGLAIVVLFLLPWLDRSRTRSIRYRGPYFRIALVVFVISFLALGYLGTQPATFLYTLMAQIFTVLYFAFFLLMPIYTKFDKDKPVPERVTTK
;
A
#
# COMPACT_ATOMS: atom_id res chain seq x y z
N PHE A 1 -22.04 2.00 -0.03
CA PHE A 1 -22.19 3.26 0.74
C PHE A 1 -23.37 3.17 1.71
N SER A 2 -24.62 3.17 1.26
CA SER A 2 -25.81 3.20 2.13
C SER A 2 -25.89 2.06 3.15
N LEU A 3 -25.40 0.86 2.81
CA LEU A 3 -25.29 -0.26 3.76
C LEU A 3 -24.42 0.06 4.96
N VAL A 4 -23.22 0.62 4.75
CA VAL A 4 -22.32 1.00 5.84
C VAL A 4 -22.94 2.15 6.64
N LEU A 5 -23.41 3.20 5.95
CA LEU A 5 -23.93 4.41 6.61
C LEU A 5 -25.14 4.11 7.52
N PHE A 6 -26.09 3.30 7.06
CA PHE A 6 -27.37 3.13 7.77
C PHE A 6 -27.47 1.82 8.57
N TYR A 7 -26.74 0.78 8.19
CA TYR A 7 -26.92 -0.55 8.78
C TYR A 7 -25.69 -1.08 9.51
N MET A 8 -24.50 -0.57 9.22
CA MET A 8 -23.26 -1.04 9.85
C MET A 8 -22.22 0.08 10.00
N PRO A 9 -22.55 1.18 10.72
CA PRO A 9 -21.73 2.39 10.73
C PRO A 9 -20.36 2.20 11.38
N GLU A 10 -20.23 1.26 12.33
CA GLU A 10 -18.95 0.92 12.95
C GLU A 10 -18.06 0.08 12.02
N PHE A 11 -18.67 -0.65 11.08
CA PHE A 11 -18.01 -1.63 10.20
C PHE A 11 -17.03 -2.55 10.96
N GLY A 12 -17.45 -3.10 12.10
CA GLY A 12 -16.61 -3.96 12.94
C GLY A 12 -15.45 -3.23 13.63
N GLY A 13 -15.58 -1.91 13.84
CA GLY A 13 -14.58 -1.06 14.50
C GLY A 13 -13.58 -0.39 13.54
N TRP A 14 -13.68 -0.63 12.24
CA TRP A 14 -12.79 -0.03 11.24
C TRP A 14 -13.19 1.40 10.85
N PHE A 15 -14.47 1.77 10.97
CA PHE A 15 -14.95 3.11 10.63
C PHE A 15 -15.12 3.99 11.87
N LEU A 16 -15.77 3.45 12.90
CA LEU A 16 -15.93 4.10 14.20
C LEU A 16 -15.17 3.29 15.24
N GLU A 17 -13.99 3.80 15.61
CA GLU A 17 -13.14 3.17 16.61
C GLU A 17 -13.66 3.46 18.02
N LYS A 18 -13.80 2.43 18.84
CA LYS A 18 -14.35 2.53 20.20
C LYS A 18 -13.56 3.51 21.08
N ASP A 19 -12.25 3.53 20.92
CA ASP A 19 -11.35 4.37 21.70
C ASP A 19 -11.54 5.86 21.43
N THR A 20 -12.11 6.23 20.27
CA THR A 20 -12.40 7.63 19.92
C THR A 20 -13.65 8.17 20.63
N PHE A 21 -14.47 7.32 21.24
CA PHE A 21 -15.65 7.74 22.03
C PHE A 21 -15.31 8.06 23.50
N ILE A 22 -14.07 7.85 23.91
CA ILE A 22 -13.59 8.19 25.25
C ILE A 22 -12.89 9.56 25.16
N PRO A 23 -13.12 10.49 26.11
CA PRO A 23 -12.38 11.75 26.15
C PRO A 23 -10.87 11.53 26.19
N ALA A 24 -10.12 12.36 25.47
CA ALA A 24 -8.66 12.24 25.40
C ALA A 24 -8.00 12.44 26.77
N ASP A 25 -7.08 11.52 27.12
CA ASP A 25 -6.27 11.57 28.34
C ASP A 25 -4.77 11.54 27.97
N PRO A 26 -4.02 12.65 28.14
CA PRO A 26 -2.60 12.70 27.82
C PRO A 26 -1.71 11.78 28.67
N LEU A 27 -2.21 11.29 29.81
CA LEU A 27 -1.46 10.44 30.75
C LEU A 27 -1.72 8.95 30.54
N LYS A 28 -2.66 8.58 29.65
CA LYS A 28 -3.08 7.20 29.45
C LYS A 28 -3.17 6.83 27.96
N THR A 29 -2.29 5.94 27.52
CA THR A 29 -2.38 5.34 26.18
C THR A 29 -3.29 4.11 26.23
N PRO A 30 -4.26 3.96 25.31
CA PRO A 30 -5.03 2.73 25.16
C PRO A 30 -4.14 1.51 24.85
N GLU A 31 -4.54 0.32 25.32
CA GLU A 31 -3.77 -0.91 25.11
C GLU A 31 -3.67 -1.32 23.64
N HIS A 32 -4.74 -1.08 22.85
CA HIS A 32 -4.82 -1.41 21.44
C HIS A 32 -4.95 -0.17 20.56
N ILE A 33 -3.93 0.70 20.60
CA ILE A 33 -3.88 1.87 19.73
C ILE A 33 -3.52 1.47 18.29
N VAL A 34 -4.46 1.65 17.37
CA VAL A 34 -4.26 1.44 15.94
C VAL A 34 -4.63 2.73 15.20
N PRO A 35 -3.97 3.04 14.07
CA PRO A 35 -4.40 4.13 13.23
C PRO A 35 -5.62 3.73 12.41
N LEU A 36 -6.31 4.73 11.87
CA LEU A 36 -7.39 4.51 10.91
C LEU A 36 -6.94 3.62 9.75
N TRP A 37 -7.85 2.78 9.28
CA TRP A 37 -7.61 1.69 8.34
C TRP A 37 -6.87 2.06 7.05
N TYR A 38 -7.06 3.29 6.56
CA TYR A 38 -6.40 3.76 5.34
C TYR A 38 -4.96 4.25 5.57
N PHE A 39 -4.56 4.44 6.83
CA PHE A 39 -3.18 4.74 7.23
C PHE A 39 -2.38 3.48 7.61
N THR A 40 -3.05 2.35 7.87
CA THR A 40 -2.39 1.14 8.36
C THR A 40 -1.28 0.59 7.44
N PRO A 41 -1.36 0.66 6.09
CA PRO A 41 -0.25 0.18 5.26
C PRO A 41 1.03 0.99 5.46
N PHE A 42 0.91 2.31 5.61
CA PHE A 42 2.05 3.21 5.82
C PHE A 42 2.60 3.08 7.24
N TYR A 43 1.70 2.92 8.23
CA TYR A 43 2.09 2.61 9.59
C TYR A 43 2.83 1.28 9.71
N ALA A 44 2.43 0.25 8.95
CA ALA A 44 3.15 -1.03 8.88
C ALA A 44 4.57 -0.87 8.31
N ILE A 45 4.76 -0.02 7.29
CA ILE A 45 6.09 0.30 6.73
C ILE A 45 6.95 1.02 7.77
N LEU A 46 6.39 2.00 8.49
CA LEU A 46 7.09 2.74 9.55
C LEU A 46 7.70 1.80 10.60
N ARG A 47 6.89 0.87 11.13
CA ARG A 47 7.29 -0.06 12.20
C ARG A 47 8.10 -1.26 11.71
N ALA A 48 8.09 -1.55 10.40
CA ALA A 48 8.89 -2.64 9.84
C ALA A 48 10.39 -2.32 9.91
N VAL A 49 10.75 -1.03 9.90
CA VAL A 49 12.15 -0.58 9.97
C VAL A 49 12.57 -0.44 11.43
N PRO A 50 13.61 -1.16 11.90
CA PRO A 50 14.07 -1.14 13.29
C PRO A 50 14.93 0.11 13.61
N ASP A 51 14.57 1.27 13.05
CA ASP A 51 15.19 2.56 13.32
C ASP A 51 14.16 3.68 13.19
N LYS A 52 14.18 4.62 14.15
CA LYS A 52 13.17 5.68 14.24
C LYS A 52 13.20 6.62 13.05
N LEU A 53 14.39 7.03 12.60
CA LEU A 53 14.53 7.98 11.50
C LEU A 53 14.24 7.30 10.16
N PHE A 54 14.84 6.14 9.92
CA PHE A 54 14.65 5.41 8.66
C PHE A 54 13.22 4.90 8.49
N GLY A 55 12.51 4.56 9.58
CA GLY A 55 11.08 4.23 9.52
C GLY A 55 10.23 5.40 9.02
N VAL A 56 10.47 6.61 9.54
CA VAL A 56 9.75 7.82 9.08
C VAL A 56 10.08 8.14 7.63
N ILE A 57 11.36 8.02 7.24
CA ILE A 57 11.78 8.18 5.84
C ILE A 57 11.09 7.16 4.94
N ALA A 58 11.07 5.88 5.32
CA ALA A 58 10.42 4.81 4.54
C ALA A 58 8.91 5.08 4.38
N MET A 59 8.23 5.47 5.46
CA MET A 59 6.81 5.82 5.41
C MET A 59 6.55 7.00 4.45
N GLY A 60 7.35 8.06 4.52
CA GLY A 60 7.24 9.21 3.61
C GLY A 60 7.53 8.83 2.16
N LEU A 61 8.59 8.04 1.92
CA LEU A 61 8.96 7.54 0.60
C LEU A 61 7.88 6.66 -0.02
N ALA A 62 7.13 5.89 0.77
CA ALA A 62 6.02 5.08 0.27
C ALA A 62 4.93 5.93 -0.42
N ILE A 63 4.75 7.19 0.00
CA ILE A 63 3.83 8.13 -0.66
C ILE A 63 4.57 8.85 -1.81
N VAL A 64 5.78 9.35 -1.56
CA VAL A 64 6.55 10.13 -2.54
C VAL A 64 6.81 9.34 -3.82
N VAL A 65 7.06 8.03 -3.72
CA VAL A 65 7.36 7.17 -4.87
C VAL A 65 6.21 7.11 -5.89
N LEU A 66 4.97 7.34 -5.46
CA LEU A 66 3.81 7.41 -6.36
C LEU A 66 3.94 8.57 -7.36
N PHE A 67 4.52 9.70 -6.93
CA PHE A 67 4.77 10.83 -7.80
C PHE A 67 5.88 10.56 -8.80
N LEU A 68 6.75 9.58 -8.55
CA LEU A 68 7.82 9.20 -9.47
C LEU A 68 7.33 8.28 -10.61
N LEU A 69 6.08 7.82 -10.57
CA LEU A 69 5.49 6.92 -11.58
C LEU A 69 5.69 7.38 -13.04
N PRO A 70 5.49 8.67 -13.41
CA PRO A 70 5.69 9.13 -14.77
C PRO A 70 7.11 8.92 -15.33
N TRP A 71 8.11 8.80 -14.44
CA TRP A 71 9.51 8.56 -14.80
C TRP A 71 9.94 7.10 -14.66
N LEU A 72 9.27 6.35 -13.77
CA LEU A 72 9.57 4.94 -13.53
C LEU A 72 9.00 4.02 -14.62
N ASP A 73 7.81 4.34 -15.12
CA ASP A 73 7.17 3.56 -16.16
C ASP A 73 7.72 3.90 -17.54
N ARG A 74 8.42 2.94 -18.17
CA ARG A 74 9.04 3.12 -19.49
C ARG A 74 8.24 2.49 -20.64
N SER A 75 7.07 1.92 -20.36
CA SER A 75 6.26 1.31 -21.43
C SER A 75 5.61 2.37 -22.32
N ARG A 76 5.54 2.06 -23.61
CA ARG A 76 4.77 2.86 -24.59
C ARG A 76 3.25 2.72 -24.39
N THR A 77 2.83 1.62 -23.76
CA THR A 77 1.43 1.23 -23.62
C THR A 77 0.85 1.76 -22.31
N ARG A 78 0.01 2.79 -22.40
CA ARG A 78 -0.55 3.45 -21.21
C ARG A 78 -1.63 2.64 -20.49
N SER A 79 -2.45 1.88 -21.22
CA SER A 79 -3.57 1.16 -20.63
C SER A 79 -3.17 -0.25 -20.18
N ILE A 80 -3.46 -0.58 -18.92
CA ILE A 80 -3.22 -1.91 -18.34
C ILE A 80 -3.85 -3.05 -19.15
N ARG A 81 -4.95 -2.79 -19.86
CA ARG A 81 -5.63 -3.79 -20.70
C ARG A 81 -4.70 -4.41 -21.74
N TYR A 82 -3.78 -3.62 -22.27
CA TYR A 82 -2.84 -4.02 -23.32
C TYR A 82 -1.43 -4.29 -22.78
N ARG A 83 -1.19 -4.10 -21.48
CA ARG A 83 0.10 -4.43 -20.85
C ARG A 83 0.38 -5.93 -20.90
N GLY A 84 1.66 -6.26 -21.03
CA GLY A 84 2.14 -7.63 -20.97
C GLY A 84 2.04 -8.29 -19.59
N PRO A 85 2.47 -9.56 -19.47
CA PRO A 85 2.29 -10.35 -18.26
C PRO A 85 3.16 -9.88 -17.08
N TYR A 86 4.36 -9.34 -17.32
CA TYR A 86 5.28 -8.99 -16.23
C TYR A 86 4.73 -7.85 -15.39
N PHE A 87 4.22 -6.79 -16.02
CA PHE A 87 3.57 -5.69 -15.32
C PHE A 87 2.35 -6.16 -14.52
N ARG A 88 1.54 -7.08 -15.08
CA ARG A 88 0.36 -7.62 -14.38
C ARG A 88 0.73 -8.40 -13.14
N ILE A 89 1.74 -9.28 -13.23
CA ILE A 89 2.23 -10.06 -12.08
C ILE A 89 2.78 -9.11 -11.01
N ALA A 90 3.61 -8.15 -11.41
CA ALA A 90 4.15 -7.14 -10.48
C ALA A 90 3.04 -6.35 -9.78
N LEU A 91 1.99 -5.95 -10.52
CA LEU A 91 0.84 -5.26 -9.95
C LEU A 91 0.05 -6.14 -8.97
N VAL A 92 -0.15 -7.43 -9.28
CA VAL A 92 -0.83 -8.36 -8.36
C VAL A 92 -0.02 -8.52 -7.06
N VAL A 93 1.29 -8.72 -7.17
CA VAL A 93 2.19 -8.81 -6.00
C VAL A 93 2.14 -7.51 -5.19
N PHE A 94 2.12 -6.35 -5.85
CA PHE A 94 1.99 -5.06 -5.20
C PHE A 94 0.66 -4.92 -4.44
N VAL A 95 -0.47 -5.26 -5.07
CA VAL A 95 -1.79 -5.19 -4.43
C VAL A 95 -1.86 -6.11 -3.22
N ILE A 96 -1.36 -7.35 -3.34
CA ILE A 96 -1.30 -8.30 -2.22
C ILE A 96 -0.43 -7.73 -1.10
N SER A 97 0.73 -7.17 -1.43
CA SER A 97 1.64 -6.58 -0.45
C SER A 97 1.00 -5.39 0.27
N PHE A 98 0.30 -4.52 -0.45
CA PHE A 98 -0.39 -3.36 0.13
C PHE A 98 -1.52 -3.78 1.08
N LEU A 99 -2.34 -4.76 0.70
CA LEU A 99 -3.40 -5.30 1.56
C LEU A 99 -2.82 -6.03 2.78
N ALA A 100 -1.75 -6.81 2.60
CA ALA A 100 -1.07 -7.49 3.68
C ALA A 100 -0.47 -6.49 4.69
N LEU A 101 0.16 -5.41 4.21
CA LEU A 101 0.63 -4.31 5.07
C LEU A 101 -0.53 -3.62 5.80
N GLY A 102 -1.66 -3.40 5.11
CA GLY A 102 -2.86 -2.86 5.73
C GLY A 102 -3.37 -3.70 6.89
N TYR A 103 -3.38 -5.03 6.75
CA TYR A 103 -3.71 -5.94 7.83
C TYR A 103 -2.64 -5.96 8.93
N LEU A 104 -1.36 -6.11 8.58
CA LEU A 104 -0.26 -6.17 9.54
C LEU A 104 -0.12 -4.89 10.37
N GLY A 105 -0.54 -3.74 9.83
CA GLY A 105 -0.59 -2.48 10.56
C GLY A 105 -1.53 -2.49 11.76
N THR A 106 -2.57 -3.33 11.77
CA THR A 106 -3.48 -3.48 12.93
C THR A 106 -3.06 -4.55 13.92
N GLN A 107 -2.09 -5.39 13.55
CA GLN A 107 -1.63 -6.49 14.39
C GLN A 107 -0.54 -6.04 15.37
N PRO A 108 -0.42 -6.68 16.54
CA PRO A 108 0.65 -6.38 17.50
C PRO A 108 2.05 -6.67 16.91
N ALA A 109 3.09 -6.04 17.46
CA ALA A 109 4.48 -6.19 17.01
C ALA A 109 5.12 -7.48 17.53
N THR A 110 4.64 -8.61 17.03
CA THR A 110 5.28 -9.91 17.23
C THR A 110 6.43 -10.10 16.23
N PHE A 111 7.36 -11.01 16.54
CA PHE A 111 8.47 -11.33 15.65
C PHE A 111 8.00 -11.73 14.24
N LEU A 112 7.02 -12.64 14.16
CA LEU A 112 6.49 -13.12 12.89
C LEU A 112 5.83 -12.01 12.07
N TYR A 113 4.98 -11.18 12.68
CA TYR A 113 4.31 -10.09 11.97
C TYR A 113 5.27 -8.99 11.55
N THR A 114 6.31 -8.72 12.34
CA THR A 114 7.37 -7.78 11.98
C THR A 114 8.15 -8.28 10.77
N LEU A 115 8.55 -9.56 10.76
CA LEU A 115 9.22 -10.17 9.62
C LEU A 115 8.36 -10.13 8.35
N MET A 116 7.07 -10.46 8.47
CA MET A 116 6.14 -10.36 7.33
C MET A 116 6.00 -8.91 6.83
N ALA A 117 5.88 -7.94 7.73
CA ALA A 117 5.78 -6.53 7.36
C ALA A 117 7.05 -6.05 6.64
N GLN A 118 8.23 -6.51 7.05
CA GLN A 118 9.49 -6.24 6.36
C GLN A 118 9.50 -6.81 4.94
N ILE A 119 9.11 -8.09 4.78
CA ILE A 119 9.04 -8.73 3.46
C ILE A 119 8.08 -7.96 2.54
N PHE A 120 6.88 -7.65 3.00
CA PHE A 120 5.91 -6.92 2.17
C PHE A 120 6.30 -5.47 1.92
N THR A 121 7.03 -4.82 2.85
CA THR A 121 7.62 -3.49 2.62
C THR A 121 8.65 -3.54 1.49
N VAL A 122 9.51 -4.56 1.47
CA VAL A 122 10.47 -4.77 0.38
C VAL A 122 9.74 -5.00 -0.94
N LEU A 123 8.71 -5.85 -0.96
CA LEU A 123 7.90 -6.09 -2.17
C LEU A 123 7.18 -4.83 -2.66
N TYR A 124 6.67 -4.01 -1.74
CA TYR A 124 6.04 -2.73 -2.04
C TYR A 124 7.01 -1.79 -2.78
N PHE A 125 8.22 -1.59 -2.26
CA PHE A 125 9.22 -0.74 -2.91
C PHE A 125 9.80 -1.38 -4.18
N ALA A 126 9.96 -2.70 -4.20
CA ALA A 126 10.45 -3.44 -5.37
C ALA A 126 9.54 -3.23 -6.58
N PHE A 127 8.21 -3.13 -6.39
CA PHE A 127 7.28 -2.79 -7.48
C PHE A 127 7.70 -1.50 -8.19
N PHE A 128 7.96 -0.42 -7.45
CA PHE A 128 8.34 0.87 -8.04
C PHE A 128 9.78 0.87 -8.58
N LEU A 129 10.73 0.39 -7.78
CA LEU A 129 12.16 0.46 -8.12
C LEU A 129 12.53 -0.44 -9.31
N LEU A 130 11.87 -1.59 -9.45
CA LEU A 130 12.10 -2.51 -10.57
C LEU A 130 11.25 -2.17 -11.80
N MET A 131 10.31 -1.23 -11.68
CA MET A 131 9.42 -0.81 -12.78
C MET A 131 10.16 -0.47 -14.07
N PRO A 132 11.25 0.30 -14.08
CA PRO A 132 12.00 0.60 -15.31
C PRO A 132 12.58 -0.64 -16.00
N ILE A 133 12.78 -1.73 -15.26
CA ILE A 133 13.39 -2.96 -15.73
C ILE A 133 12.30 -3.86 -16.33
N TYR A 134 11.30 -4.25 -15.53
CA TYR A 134 10.31 -5.21 -16.01
C TYR A 134 9.37 -4.63 -17.07
N THR A 135 9.11 -3.31 -17.05
CA THR A 135 8.30 -2.67 -18.12
C THR A 135 9.01 -2.59 -19.46
N LYS A 136 10.36 -2.56 -19.46
CA LYS A 136 11.17 -2.56 -20.69
C LYS A 136 11.15 -3.92 -21.39
N PHE A 137 11.10 -5.01 -20.63
CA PHE A 137 11.05 -6.38 -21.16
C PHE A 137 9.63 -6.88 -21.42
N ASP A 138 8.61 -6.09 -21.05
CA ASP A 138 7.23 -6.53 -21.15
C ASP A 138 6.74 -6.57 -22.60
N LYS A 139 6.05 -7.65 -22.93
CA LYS A 139 5.50 -7.88 -24.27
C LYS A 139 4.06 -7.41 -24.29
N ASP A 140 3.88 -6.14 -24.63
CA ASP A 140 2.56 -5.52 -24.72
C ASP A 140 1.76 -6.01 -25.93
N LYS A 141 0.44 -6.06 -25.78
CA LYS A 141 -0.51 -6.33 -26.88
C LYS A 141 -0.65 -5.08 -27.75
N PRO A 142 -0.96 -5.23 -29.05
CA PRO A 142 -1.25 -4.09 -29.91
C PRO A 142 -2.45 -3.30 -29.35
N VAL A 143 -2.28 -1.99 -29.25
CA VAL A 143 -3.37 -1.06 -28.92
C VAL A 143 -4.27 -0.84 -30.14
N PRO A 144 -5.55 -0.49 -29.98
CA PRO A 144 -6.47 -0.29 -31.10
C PRO A 144 -6.01 0.82 -32.05
N GLU A 145 -6.24 0.67 -33.36
CA GLU A 145 -5.76 1.63 -34.37
C GLU A 145 -6.32 3.05 -34.16
N ARG A 146 -7.56 3.17 -33.65
CA ARG A 146 -8.20 4.45 -33.34
C ARG A 146 -7.45 5.33 -32.32
N VAL A 147 -6.54 4.75 -31.53
CA VAL A 147 -5.70 5.49 -30.57
C VAL A 147 -4.25 5.63 -31.04
N THR A 148 -3.90 5.05 -32.20
CA THR A 148 -2.57 5.16 -32.81
C THR A 148 -2.52 6.12 -34.00
N THR A 149 -3.65 6.44 -34.62
CA THR A 149 -3.73 7.52 -35.62
C THR A 149 -3.50 8.87 -34.93
N LYS A 150 -2.38 9.51 -35.27
CA LYS A 150 -2.08 10.91 -34.90
C LYS A 150 -2.83 11.86 -35.83
#